data_AF-A0A351CDG1-F1
#
_entry.id   AF-A0A351CDG1-F1
#
_cell.length_a   1.000
_cell.length_b   1.000
_cell.length_c   1.000
_cell.angle_alpha   90.00
_cell.angle_beta   90.00
_cell.angle_gamma   90.00
#
_symmetry.space_group_name_H-M   'P 1'
#
loop_
_entity.id
_entity.type
_entity.pdbx_description
1 polymer ?
#
loop_
_entity_poly.entity_id
_entity_poly.type
_entity_poly.pdbx_seq_one_letter_code
_entity_poly.pdbx_strand_id
1 'polypeptide(L)'
;MILRYYQESTRHHNEAEELKAMPVHIRAKAGKCQGGFHKIGDEITVDWTTPEGICLGAWNALSPCVITLLCEGNFPWEKEKNS
;
A
#
# COMPACT_ATOMS: atom_id res chain seq x y z
N MET A 1 21.73 -6.44 -41.47
CA MET A 1 21.80 -7.03 -40.12
C MET A 1 22.87 -6.27 -39.35
N ILE A 2 22.49 -5.24 -38.59
CA ILE A 2 23.42 -4.36 -37.88
C ILE A 2 23.32 -4.71 -36.41
N LEU A 3 24.35 -5.39 -35.89
CA LEU A 3 24.56 -5.57 -34.45
C LEU A 3 25.01 -4.22 -33.89
N ARG A 4 24.16 -3.57 -33.10
CA ARG A 4 24.58 -2.46 -32.25
C ARG A 4 24.87 -3.02 -30.86
N TYR A 5 26.16 -3.07 -30.52
CA TYR A 5 26.64 -3.23 -29.16
C TYR A 5 26.04 -2.10 -28.29
N TYR A 6 25.29 -2.47 -27.25
CA TYR A 6 24.82 -1.53 -26.23
C TYR A 6 25.85 -1.51 -25.10
N GLN A 7 26.23 -0.30 -24.70
CA GLN A 7 27.32 0.00 -23.79
C GLN A 7 26.90 -0.32 -22.34
N GLU A 8 27.65 -1.20 -21.65
CA GLU A 8 27.51 -1.41 -20.21
C GLU A 8 28.01 -0.17 -19.46
N SER A 9 27.11 0.50 -18.73
CA SER A 9 27.45 1.51 -17.74
C SER A 9 27.07 0.95 -16.37
N THR A 10 28.05 0.34 -15.71
CA THR A 10 28.03 0.06 -14.28
C THR A 10 27.83 1.37 -13.50
N ARG A 11 26.58 1.64 -13.13
CA ARG A 11 26.25 2.48 -11.99
C ARG A 11 25.57 1.60 -10.96
N HIS A 12 26.36 1.21 -9.96
CA HIS A 12 25.84 0.74 -8.69
C HIS A 12 25.14 1.91 -7.98
N HIS A 13 23.89 2.15 -8.34
CA HIS A 13 22.95 2.89 -7.51
C HIS A 13 21.82 1.90 -7.22
N ASN A 14 21.65 1.54 -5.95
CA ASN A 14 20.57 0.67 -5.51
C ASN A 14 19.24 1.40 -5.76
N GLU A 15 18.56 1.06 -6.86
CA GLU A 15 17.19 1.54 -7.18
C GLU A 15 16.18 1.21 -6.06
N ALA A 16 16.52 0.29 -5.16
CA ALA A 16 15.68 -0.16 -4.06
C ALA A 16 15.48 0.85 -2.92
N GLU A 17 16.29 1.91 -2.81
CA GLU A 17 16.22 2.86 -1.68
C GLU A 17 15.40 4.13 -1.99
N GLU A 18 15.09 4.40 -3.26
CA GLU A 18 14.49 5.68 -3.69
C GLU A 18 12.98 5.62 -3.98
N LEU A 19 12.37 4.43 -3.95
CA LEU A 19 10.92 4.27 -3.84
C LEU A 19 10.56 4.00 -2.38
N LYS A 20 10.70 5.01 -1.53
CA LYS A 20 10.12 4.95 -0.17
C LYS A 20 8.60 5.03 -0.33
N ALA A 21 7.99 3.92 -0.74
CA ALA A 21 6.54 3.80 -0.89
C ALA A 21 5.93 4.24 0.44
N MET A 22 5.13 5.31 0.40
CA MET A 22 4.49 5.83 1.59
C MET A 22 3.52 4.75 2.09
N PRO A 23 3.77 4.16 3.28
CA PRO A 23 2.92 3.09 3.75
C PRO A 23 1.54 3.65 4.08
N VAL A 24 0.51 2.84 3.81
CA VAL A 24 -0.88 3.21 4.08
C VAL A 24 -1.21 2.82 5.51
N HIS A 25 -1.63 3.80 6.31
CA HIS A 25 -2.10 3.56 7.68
C HIS A 25 -3.62 3.43 7.71
N ILE A 26 -4.10 2.31 8.25
CA ILE A 26 -5.54 2.00 8.37
C ILE A 26 -5.89 1.92 9.85
N ARG A 27 -6.98 2.58 10.24
CA ARG A 27 -7.55 2.49 11.59
C ARG A 27 -9.01 2.05 11.51
N ALA A 28 -9.38 1.01 12.26
CA ALA A 28 -10.77 0.61 12.42
C ALA A 28 -11.55 1.64 13.25
N LYS A 29 -12.51 2.34 12.65
CA LYS A 29 -13.29 3.40 13.34
C LYS A 29 -14.67 2.95 13.80
N ALA A 30 -15.27 1.97 13.14
CA ALA A 30 -16.63 1.52 13.42
C ALA A 30 -16.86 0.10 12.89
N GLY A 31 -18.00 -0.50 13.28
CA GLY A 31 -18.43 -1.82 12.83
C GLY A 31 -18.11 -2.94 13.81
N LYS A 32 -18.48 -4.18 13.42
CA LYS A 32 -18.24 -5.40 14.20
C LYS A 32 -17.65 -6.47 13.30
N CYS A 33 -16.50 -7.02 13.69
CA CYS A 33 -15.92 -8.16 13.00
C CYS A 33 -16.71 -9.43 13.32
N GLN A 34 -17.21 -10.13 12.29
CA GLN A 34 -17.95 -11.38 12.47
C GLN A 34 -17.07 -12.51 13.01
N GLY A 35 -15.80 -12.55 12.60
CA GLY A 35 -14.85 -13.56 13.08
C GLY A 35 -14.18 -13.22 14.42
N GLY A 36 -14.46 -12.06 15.01
CA GLY A 36 -13.87 -11.64 16.29
C GLY A 36 -12.38 -11.29 16.26
N PHE A 37 -11.75 -11.25 15.08
CA PHE A 37 -10.31 -10.95 14.93
C PHE A 37 -9.95 -9.47 15.05
N HIS A 38 -10.89 -8.57 14.73
CA HIS A 38 -10.66 -7.12 14.69
C HIS A 38 -11.61 -6.37 15.62
N LYS A 39 -11.10 -5.34 16.29
CA LYS A 39 -11.84 -4.42 17.16
C LYS A 39 -11.67 -2.97 16.71
N ILE A 40 -12.61 -2.12 17.16
CA ILE A 40 -12.50 -0.67 16.94
C ILE A 40 -11.23 -0.16 17.62
N GLY A 41 -10.50 0.69 16.90
CA GLY A 41 -9.22 1.23 17.34
C GLY A 41 -8.00 0.43 16.88
N ASP A 42 -8.18 -0.76 16.31
CA ASP A 42 -7.05 -1.50 15.71
C ASP A 42 -6.43 -0.68 14.57
N GLU A 43 -5.11 -0.71 14.51
CA GLU A 43 -4.30 -0.03 13.52
C GLU A 43 -3.41 -1.02 12.78
N ILE A 44 -3.28 -0.81 11.48
CA ILE A 44 -2.41 -1.61 10.63
C ILE A 44 -1.72 -0.71 9.62
N THR A 45 -0.44 -0.94 9.43
CA THR A 45 0.39 -0.25 8.45
C THR A 45 0.61 -1.22 7.30
N VAL A 46 0.36 -0.76 6.08
CA VAL A 46 0.33 -1.60 4.90
C VAL A 46 1.29 -1.07 3.84
N ASP A 47 2.07 -1.97 3.27
CA ASP A 47 2.94 -1.74 2.12
C ASP A 47 2.40 -2.50 0.89
N TRP A 48 3.26 -2.89 -0.04
CA TRP A 48 2.88 -3.64 -1.25
C TRP A 48 2.49 -5.10 -0.99
N THR A 49 2.56 -5.56 0.25
CA THR A 49 2.24 -6.93 0.66
C THR A 49 0.99 -6.99 1.52
N THR A 50 0.41 -8.18 1.63
CA THR A 50 -0.72 -8.38 2.55
C THR A 50 -0.19 -8.35 3.98
N PRO A 51 -0.68 -7.44 4.83
CA PRO A 51 -0.11 -7.24 6.15
C PRO A 51 -0.47 -8.40 7.09
N GLU A 52 0.41 -8.72 8.03
CA GLU A 52 0.14 -9.74 9.04
C GLU A 52 -0.99 -9.30 9.99
N GLY A 53 -1.69 -10.27 10.56
CA GLY A 53 -2.74 -10.02 11.56
C GLY A 53 -4.08 -9.54 11.01
N ILE A 54 -4.20 -9.25 9.70
CA ILE A 54 -5.50 -9.00 9.07
C ILE A 54 -6.19 -10.31 8.66
N CYS A 55 -7.52 -10.37 8.75
CA CYS A 55 -8.26 -11.52 8.21
C CYS A 55 -8.50 -11.32 6.70
N LEU A 56 -8.52 -12.41 5.93
CA LEU A 56 -8.66 -12.35 4.47
C LEU A 56 -9.95 -11.64 4.01
N GLY A 57 -11.03 -11.76 4.77
CA GLY A 57 -12.28 -11.05 4.47
C GLY A 57 -12.16 -9.53 4.61
N ALA A 58 -11.46 -9.05 5.66
CA ALA A 58 -11.19 -7.63 5.83
C ALA A 58 -10.21 -7.13 4.76
N TRP A 59 -9.16 -7.92 4.46
CA TRP A 59 -8.20 -7.57 3.41
C TRP A 59 -8.85 -7.46 2.03
N ASN A 60 -9.70 -8.42 1.66
CA ASN A 60 -10.41 -8.39 0.39
C ASN A 60 -11.30 -7.14 0.23
N ALA A 61 -11.84 -6.61 1.33
CA ALA A 61 -12.64 -5.38 1.31
C ALA A 61 -11.80 -4.10 1.24
N LEU A 62 -10.59 -4.10 1.80
CA LEU A 62 -9.73 -2.91 1.93
C LEU A 62 -8.71 -2.78 0.81
N SER A 63 -8.24 -3.90 0.23
CA SER A 63 -7.12 -3.92 -0.70
C SER A 63 -7.29 -3.01 -1.93
N PRO A 64 -8.48 -2.82 -2.55
CA PRO A 64 -8.61 -1.89 -3.67
C PRO A 64 -8.33 -0.44 -3.25
N CYS A 65 -8.78 -0.05 -2.05
CA CYS A 65 -8.53 1.30 -1.53
C CYS A 65 -7.07 1.49 -1.16
N VAL A 66 -6.44 0.47 -0.55
CA VAL A 66 -5.03 0.49 -0.18
C VAL A 66 -4.15 0.60 -1.42
N ILE A 67 -4.40 -0.21 -2.46
CA ILE A 67 -3.65 -0.16 -3.72
C ILE A 67 -3.81 1.22 -4.38
N THR A 68 -5.01 1.80 -4.36
CA THR A 68 -5.23 3.16 -4.88
C THR A 68 -4.30 4.17 -4.20
N LEU A 69 -4.21 4.13 -2.86
CA LEU A 69 -3.37 5.05 -2.09
C LEU A 69 -1.87 4.78 -2.24
N LEU A 70 -1.45 3.51 -2.33
CA LEU A 70 -0.05 3.13 -2.59
C LEU A 70 0.44 3.61 -3.96
N CYS A 71 -0.47 3.68 -4.94
CA CYS A 71 -0.22 4.22 -6.27
C CYS A 71 -0.39 5.74 -6.36
N GLU A 72 -0.37 6.46 -5.22
CA GLU A 72 -0.55 7.92 -5.15
C GLU A 72 -1.90 8.41 -5.70
N GLY A 73 -2.89 7.51 -5.79
CA GLY A 73 -4.27 7.85 -6.12
C GLY A 73 -4.97 8.55 -4.96
N ASN A 74 -6.07 9.23 -5.27
CA ASN A 74 -6.91 9.90 -4.29
C ASN A 74 -8.39 9.55 -4.52
N PHE A 75 -9.23 9.75 -3.51
CA PHE A 75 -10.68 9.58 -3.58
C PHE A 75 -11.34 10.97 -3.68
N PRO A 76 -11.79 11.42 -4.87
CA PRO A 76 -12.27 12.80 -5.07
C PRO A 76 -13.48 13.21 -4.21
N TRP A 77 -14.22 12.22 -3.69
CA TRP A 77 -15.38 12.44 -2.82
C TRP A 77 -15.01 12.51 -1.34
N GLU A 78 -13.80 12.09 -0.96
CA GLU A 78 -13.29 12.26 0.39
C GLU A 78 -12.70 13.66 0.53
N LYS A 79 -13.03 14.34 1.63
CA LYS A 79 -12.38 15.60 1.96
C LYS A 79 -10.96 15.29 2.40
N GLU A 80 -9.98 15.96 1.81
CA GLU A 80 -8.62 15.89 2.34
C GLU A 80 -8.62 16.35 3.79
N LYS A 81 -8.32 15.42 4.69
CA LYS A 81 -8.07 15.73 6.09
C LYS A 81 -6.59 16.05 6.22
N ASN A 82 -6.25 17.29 5.88
CA ASN A 82 -5.10 18.11 6.33
C ASN A 82 -4.74 19.17 5.26
N SER A 83 -5.62 20.18 5.09
CA SER A 83 -5.19 21.50 4.57
C SER A 83 -4.81 22.41 5.73
#